data_AF-A0A6G0TY76-F1
#
_entry.id   AF-A0A6G0TY76-F1
#
_cell.length_a   1.000
_cell.length_b   1.000
_cell.length_c   1.000
_cell.angle_alpha   90.00
_cell.angle_beta   90.00
_cell.angle_gamma   90.00
#
_symmetry.space_group_name_H-M   'P 1'
#
loop_
_entity.id
_entity.type
_entity.pdbx_description
1 polymer ?
#
loop_
_entity_poly.entity_id
_entity_poly.type
_entity_poly.pdbx_seq_one_letter_code
_entity_poly.pdbx_strand_id
1 'polypeptide(L)'
;MPGISLAFEPGESNLMKKKPTIKNPLFNVRLISLAFGQLGVIEAFAGFFTYFVIMAENGFMPYKLIGIRREWDSRAVNDLPDSYNQEWTYQDRKSLEYTCHTGFFIAIVIVQWANLIICKTRRNSITHQGMRNMALNFSLIFETVLALFLCYLPGMDEALRMYPLKWTWWIPPIPFMLALFIYDEVRKFYIRRNPGGWLEKETYY
;
A
#
# COMPACT_ATOMS: atom_id res chain seq x y z
N MET A 1 5.62 12.02 6.49
CA MET A 1 5.12 13.24 5.82
C MET A 1 3.66 13.11 5.36
N PRO A 2 3.23 12.02 4.68
CA PRO A 2 1.83 11.78 4.28
C PRO A 2 0.75 12.18 5.30
N GLY A 3 0.83 11.64 6.53
CA GLY A 3 -0.16 11.92 7.58
C GLY A 3 -0.21 13.37 8.08
N ILE A 4 0.92 14.10 8.02
CA ILE A 4 0.99 15.50 8.45
C ILE A 4 0.31 16.42 7.42
N SER A 5 0.39 16.06 6.13
CA SER A 5 -0.20 16.86 5.06
C SER A 5 -1.73 16.94 5.11
N LEU A 6 -2.38 15.91 5.67
CA LEU A 6 -3.83 15.87 5.86
C LEU A 6 -4.33 16.87 6.91
N ALA A 7 -3.45 17.37 7.80
CA ALA A 7 -3.80 18.40 8.78
C ALA A 7 -4.07 19.77 8.13
N PHE A 8 -3.56 20.01 6.92
CA PHE A 8 -3.75 21.27 6.18
C PHE A 8 -4.99 21.28 5.27
N GLU A 9 -5.84 20.24 5.34
CA GLU A 9 -7.01 20.13 4.47
C GLU A 9 -8.16 21.05 4.96
N PRO A 10 -8.77 21.87 4.07
CA PRO A 10 -9.93 22.68 4.44
C PRO A 10 -11.16 21.80 4.73
N GLY A 11 -12.04 22.27 5.62
CA GLY A 11 -13.26 21.54 5.97
C GLY A 11 -14.18 21.29 4.77
N GLU A 12 -14.62 20.03 4.59
CA GLU A 12 -15.48 19.58 3.48
C GLU A 12 -16.90 20.18 3.47
N SER A 13 -17.35 20.70 4.61
CA SER A 13 -18.66 21.34 4.76
C SER A 13 -18.56 22.44 5.80
N ASN A 14 -19.56 23.33 5.87
CA ASN A 14 -19.62 24.38 6.87
C ASN A 14 -19.71 23.77 8.29
N LEU A 15 -18.55 23.50 8.89
CA LEU A 15 -18.40 22.95 10.24
C LEU A 15 -19.10 23.85 11.27
N MET A 16 -19.13 25.15 11.02
CA MET A 16 -19.78 26.17 11.86
C MET A 16 -21.32 26.06 11.90
N LYS A 17 -21.95 25.29 11.00
CA LYS A 17 -23.40 25.03 11.02
C LYS A 17 -23.76 23.74 11.76
N LYS A 18 -22.76 22.93 12.16
CA LYS A 18 -22.96 21.64 12.82
C LYS A 18 -22.97 21.84 14.33
N LYS A 19 -23.88 21.15 15.03
CA LYS A 19 -23.94 21.20 16.50
C LYS A 19 -22.64 20.62 17.11
N PRO A 20 -22.10 21.20 18.18
CA PRO A 20 -20.92 20.66 18.86
C PRO A 20 -21.23 19.25 19.35
N THR A 21 -20.35 18.30 19.04
CA THR A 21 -20.55 16.88 19.36
C THR A 21 -19.53 16.44 20.40
N ILE A 22 -20.00 16.04 21.59
CA ILE A 22 -19.15 15.54 22.69
C ILE A 22 -19.07 14.00 22.68
N LYS A 23 -20.01 13.33 21.99
CA LYS A 23 -20.23 11.88 22.08
C LYS A 23 -19.54 11.03 21.00
N ASN A 24 -18.86 11.63 20.02
CA ASN A 24 -18.18 10.87 18.97
C ASN A 24 -16.68 10.85 19.25
N PRO A 25 -16.10 9.72 19.70
CA PRO A 25 -14.67 9.61 19.90
C PRO A 25 -13.93 9.81 18.57
N LEU A 26 -12.77 10.48 18.62
CA LEU A 26 -11.90 10.72 17.45
C LEU A 26 -11.48 9.39 16.81
N PHE A 27 -11.23 8.39 17.65
CA PHE A 27 -10.92 7.03 17.26
C PHE A 27 -12.16 6.17 17.48
N ASN A 28 -12.79 5.74 16.38
CA ASN A 28 -14.01 4.95 16.40
C ASN A 28 -13.75 3.57 15.77
N VAL A 29 -14.44 2.53 16.23
CA VAL A 29 -14.36 1.17 15.67
C VAL A 29 -14.64 1.15 14.16
N ARG A 30 -15.48 2.07 13.68
CA ARG A 30 -15.78 2.27 12.26
C ARG A 30 -14.55 2.68 11.45
N LEU A 31 -13.75 3.60 11.99
CA LEU A 31 -12.49 4.02 11.39
C LEU A 31 -11.49 2.85 11.36
N ILE A 32 -11.41 2.09 12.45
CA ILE A 32 -10.53 0.91 12.54
C ILE A 32 -10.95 -0.16 11.52
N SER A 33 -12.24 -0.49 11.47
CA SER A 33 -12.81 -1.49 10.57
C SER A 33 -12.54 -1.14 9.10
N LEU A 34 -12.70 0.14 8.74
CA LEU A 34 -12.43 0.58 7.39
C LEU A 34 -10.93 0.61 7.07
N ALA A 35 -10.12 1.22 7.93
CA ALA A 35 -8.70 1.39 7.68
C ALA A 35 -7.95 0.06 7.70
N PHE A 36 -8.12 -0.74 8.74
CA PHE A 36 -7.41 -2.02 8.89
C PHE A 36 -8.13 -3.19 8.23
N GLY A 37 -9.46 -3.21 8.26
CA GLY A 37 -10.24 -4.34 7.77
C GLY A 37 -10.51 -4.32 6.27
N GLN A 38 -10.63 -3.13 5.65
CA GLN A 38 -10.95 -3.01 4.23
C GLN A 38 -9.74 -2.50 3.44
N LEU A 39 -9.29 -1.27 3.72
CA LEU A 39 -8.19 -0.66 2.97
C LEU A 39 -6.91 -1.46 3.17
N GLY A 40 -6.48 -1.67 4.42
CA GLY A 40 -5.25 -2.38 4.75
C GLY A 40 -5.19 -3.82 4.23
N VAL A 41 -6.33 -4.51 4.12
CA VAL A 41 -6.38 -5.85 3.51
C VAL A 41 -6.05 -5.80 2.02
N ILE A 42 -6.59 -4.81 1.29
CA ILE A 42 -6.27 -4.62 -0.14
C ILE A 42 -4.80 -4.23 -0.32
N GLU A 43 -4.24 -3.40 0.57
CA GLU A 43 -2.81 -3.07 0.56
C GLU A 43 -1.93 -4.30 0.77
N ALA A 44 -2.29 -5.14 1.75
CA ALA A 44 -1.58 -6.37 2.03
C ALA A 44 -1.60 -7.31 0.82
N PHE A 45 -2.76 -7.44 0.15
CA PHE A 45 -2.87 -8.23 -1.08
C PHE A 45 -1.97 -7.69 -2.20
N ALA A 46 -1.88 -6.37 -2.38
CA ALA A 46 -1.00 -5.77 -3.38
C ALA A 46 0.49 -6.08 -3.13
N GLY A 47 0.91 -6.02 -1.86
CA GLY A 47 2.27 -6.38 -1.44
C GLY A 47 2.57 -7.86 -1.69
N PHE A 48 1.70 -8.76 -1.23
CA PHE A 48 1.87 -10.20 -1.44
C PHE A 48 1.82 -10.59 -2.92
N PHE A 49 0.96 -9.94 -3.71
CA PHE A 49 0.91 -10.16 -5.15
C PHE A 49 2.24 -9.80 -5.82
N THR A 50 2.80 -8.64 -5.48
CA THR A 50 4.11 -8.20 -6.00
C THR A 50 5.23 -9.15 -5.59
N TYR A 51 5.22 -9.63 -4.34
CA TYR A 51 6.13 -10.65 -3.85
C TYR A 51 6.08 -11.94 -4.69
N PHE A 52 4.87 -12.46 -4.95
CA PHE A 52 4.70 -13.67 -5.74
C PHE A 52 5.10 -13.49 -7.20
N VAL A 53 4.85 -12.32 -7.79
CA VAL A 53 5.29 -11.99 -9.16
C VAL A 53 6.81 -12.01 -9.26
N ILE A 54 7.52 -11.35 -8.33
CA ILE A 54 8.99 -11.33 -8.33
C ILE A 54 9.55 -12.74 -8.13
N MET A 55 9.01 -13.52 -7.19
CA MET A 55 9.44 -14.90 -6.98
C MET A 55 9.20 -15.79 -8.21
N ALA A 56 8.03 -15.69 -8.83
CA ALA A 56 7.67 -16.50 -10.00
C ALA A 56 8.53 -16.17 -11.22
N GLU A 57 8.84 -14.89 -11.47
CA GLU A 57 9.74 -14.48 -12.55
C GLU A 57 11.17 -14.99 -12.37
N ASN A 58 11.61 -15.22 -11.14
CA ASN A 58 12.93 -15.77 -10.81
C ASN A 58 12.90 -17.30 -10.57
N GLY A 59 11.85 -18.01 -10.99
CA GLY A 59 11.81 -19.48 -10.96
C GLY A 59 11.13 -20.12 -9.75
N PHE A 60 10.75 -19.34 -8.74
CA PHE A 60 10.04 -19.82 -7.56
C PHE A 60 8.53 -19.59 -7.69
N MET A 61 7.83 -20.58 -8.25
CA MET A 61 6.38 -20.53 -8.41
C MET A 61 5.69 -20.56 -7.04
N PRO A 62 4.51 -19.93 -6.88
CA PRO A 62 3.84 -19.78 -5.59
C PRO A 62 3.57 -21.08 -4.84
N TYR A 63 3.30 -22.19 -5.55
CA TYR A 63 3.06 -23.49 -4.91
C TYR A 63 4.32 -24.07 -4.26
N LYS A 64 5.51 -23.78 -4.80
CA LYS A 64 6.80 -24.24 -4.27
C LYS A 64 7.26 -23.38 -3.10
N LEU A 65 6.75 -22.15 -2.94
CA LEU A 65 7.06 -21.28 -1.80
C LEU A 65 6.46 -21.76 -0.47
N ILE A 66 5.45 -22.64 -0.50
CA ILE A 66 4.81 -23.15 0.70
C ILE A 66 5.71 -24.22 1.33
N GLY A 67 6.19 -23.95 2.54
CA GLY A 67 6.95 -24.92 3.34
C GLY A 67 8.47 -24.93 3.14
N ILE A 68 8.99 -24.23 2.12
CA ILE A 68 10.43 -24.20 1.82
C ILE A 68 11.27 -23.37 2.81
N ARG A 69 10.65 -22.67 3.76
CA ARG A 69 11.35 -21.74 4.68
C ARG A 69 12.54 -22.38 5.39
N ARG A 70 12.42 -23.63 5.84
CA ARG A 70 13.50 -24.34 6.55
C ARG A 70 14.73 -24.54 5.66
N GLU A 71 14.51 -24.89 4.40
CA GLU A 71 15.57 -25.11 3.42
C GLU A 71 16.11 -23.77 2.89
N TRP A 72 15.22 -22.78 2.72
CA TRP A 72 15.53 -21.41 2.32
C TRP A 72 16.48 -20.69 3.30
N ASP A 73 16.22 -20.82 4.60
CA ASP A 73 17.03 -20.19 5.66
C ASP A 73 18.30 -20.97 6.03
N SER A 74 18.43 -22.22 5.58
CA SER A 74 19.60 -23.04 5.85
C SER A 74 20.81 -22.61 5.02
N ARG A 75 21.90 -22.21 5.70
CA ARG A 75 23.20 -21.89 5.06
C ARG A 75 23.95 -23.13 4.56
N ALA A 76 23.55 -24.31 5.02
CA ALA A 76 24.19 -25.57 4.63
C ALA A 76 23.72 -26.08 3.26
N VAL A 77 22.53 -25.65 2.82
CA VAL A 77 21.96 -26.00 1.52
C VAL A 77 22.42 -24.97 0.50
N ASN A 78 23.09 -25.40 -0.58
CA ASN A 78 23.53 -24.50 -1.68
C ASN A 78 23.02 -24.95 -3.05
N ASP A 79 22.19 -25.97 -3.05
CA ASP A 79 21.67 -26.74 -4.17
C ASP A 79 20.14 -26.77 -4.13
N LEU A 80 19.50 -25.70 -3.61
CA LEU A 80 18.04 -25.66 -3.51
C LEU A 80 17.44 -25.60 -4.92
N PRO A 81 16.66 -26.60 -5.35
CA PRO A 81 16.08 -26.57 -6.69
C PRO A 81 14.92 -25.58 -6.74
N ASP A 82 14.84 -24.76 -7.78
CA ASP A 82 13.66 -23.95 -8.10
C ASP A 82 12.58 -24.77 -8.84
N SER A 83 11.53 -24.13 -9.34
CA SER A 83 10.44 -24.84 -10.05
C SER A 83 10.85 -25.35 -11.43
N TYR A 84 11.95 -24.84 -11.97
CA TYR A 84 12.54 -25.21 -13.25
C TYR A 84 13.76 -26.15 -13.10
N ASN A 85 14.02 -26.63 -11.87
CA ASN A 85 15.18 -27.47 -11.50
C ASN A 85 16.54 -26.77 -11.64
N GLN A 86 16.60 -25.45 -11.52
CA GLN A 86 17.85 -24.72 -11.34
C GLN A 86 18.27 -24.78 -9.87
N GLU A 87 19.56 -24.94 -9.61
CA GLU A 87 20.12 -24.96 -8.27
C GLU A 87 20.49 -23.55 -7.82
N TRP A 88 20.04 -23.17 -6.62
CA TRP A 88 20.27 -21.83 -6.06
C TRP A 88 21.13 -21.87 -4.81
N THR A 89 22.21 -21.08 -4.81
CA THR A 89 23.08 -20.90 -3.65
C THR A 89 22.38 -20.14 -2.52
N TYR A 90 22.88 -20.22 -1.29
CA TYR A 90 22.33 -19.42 -0.18
C TYR A 90 22.38 -17.90 -0.45
N GLN A 91 23.45 -17.41 -1.08
CA GLN A 91 23.62 -15.98 -1.34
C GLN A 91 22.62 -15.47 -2.39
N ASP A 92 22.40 -16.21 -3.46
CA ASP A 92 21.48 -15.82 -4.53
C ASP A 92 20.03 -15.80 -4.04
N ARG A 93 19.65 -16.80 -3.23
CA ARG A 93 18.32 -16.86 -2.58
C ARG A 93 18.10 -15.66 -1.68
N LYS A 94 19.08 -15.29 -0.86
CA LYS A 94 18.96 -14.14 0.03
C LYS A 94 18.93 -12.82 -0.74
N SER A 95 19.70 -12.68 -1.81
CA SER A 95 19.60 -11.52 -2.71
C SER A 95 18.21 -11.41 -3.34
N LEU A 96 17.62 -12.52 -3.77
CA LEU A 96 16.25 -12.56 -4.29
C LEU A 96 15.21 -12.22 -3.20
N GLU A 97 15.36 -12.73 -1.98
CA GLU A 97 14.48 -12.42 -0.85
C GLU A 97 14.49 -10.91 -0.54
N TYR A 98 15.67 -10.30 -0.47
CA TYR A 98 15.80 -8.86 -0.24
C TYR A 98 15.25 -8.01 -1.39
N THR A 99 15.40 -8.49 -2.62
CA THR A 99 14.73 -7.90 -3.78
C THR A 99 13.21 -7.96 -3.63
N CYS A 100 12.66 -9.08 -3.15
CA CYS A 100 11.24 -9.21 -2.86
C CYS A 100 10.77 -8.27 -1.75
N HIS A 101 11.55 -8.07 -0.69
CA HIS A 101 11.24 -7.09 0.36
C HIS A 101 11.18 -5.67 -0.19
N THR A 102 12.10 -5.33 -1.09
CA THR A 102 12.12 -4.02 -1.75
C THR A 102 10.91 -3.85 -2.67
N GLY A 103 10.55 -4.89 -3.42
CA GLY A 103 9.35 -4.91 -4.26
C GLY A 103 8.06 -4.76 -3.45
N PHE A 104 7.96 -5.45 -2.31
CA PHE A 104 6.84 -5.30 -1.37
C PHE A 104 6.77 -3.86 -0.84
N PHE A 105 7.91 -3.27 -0.47
CA PHE A 105 7.98 -1.88 -0.02
C PHE A 105 7.46 -0.90 -1.09
N ILE A 106 7.89 -1.05 -2.35
CA ILE A 106 7.38 -0.23 -3.46
C ILE A 106 5.88 -0.44 -3.68
N ALA A 107 5.39 -1.67 -3.56
CA ALA A 107 3.96 -1.94 -3.65
C ALA A 107 3.15 -1.20 -2.58
N ILE A 108 3.64 -1.15 -1.34
CA ILE A 108 3.03 -0.33 -0.29
C ILE A 108 3.05 1.15 -0.70
N VAL A 109 4.19 1.70 -1.12
CA VAL A 109 4.30 3.12 -1.48
C VAL A 109 3.30 3.52 -2.58
N ILE A 110 3.19 2.70 -3.64
CA ILE A 110 2.26 2.96 -4.75
C ILE A 110 0.80 2.95 -4.27
N VAL A 111 0.45 1.97 -3.44
CA VAL A 111 -0.90 1.88 -2.89
C VAL A 111 -1.18 3.02 -1.90
N GLN A 112 -0.18 3.47 -1.14
CA GLN A 112 -0.31 4.62 -0.25
C GLN A 112 -0.64 5.92 -1.00
N TRP A 113 -0.25 6.07 -2.26
CA TRP A 113 -0.69 7.21 -3.07
C TRP A 113 -2.22 7.25 -3.18
N ALA A 114 -2.86 6.11 -3.41
CA ALA A 114 -4.31 6.03 -3.44
C ALA A 114 -4.92 6.32 -2.08
N ASN A 115 -4.38 5.71 -1.02
CA ASN A 115 -4.90 5.92 0.34
C ASN A 115 -4.82 7.36 0.80
N LEU A 116 -3.73 8.07 0.48
CA LEU A 116 -3.58 9.48 0.80
C LEU A 116 -4.67 10.32 0.12
N ILE A 117 -4.91 10.07 -1.16
CA ILE A 117 -5.92 10.80 -1.94
C ILE A 117 -7.34 10.45 -1.47
N ILE A 118 -7.59 9.20 -1.09
CA ILE A 118 -8.87 8.73 -0.52
C ILE A 118 -9.14 9.37 0.84
N CYS A 119 -8.16 9.34 1.74
CA CYS A 119 -8.27 9.88 3.10
C CYS A 119 -8.46 11.40 3.13
N LYS A 120 -8.15 12.09 2.04
CA LYS A 120 -8.37 13.53 1.87
C LYS A 120 -9.84 13.92 2.06
N THR A 121 -10.76 13.08 1.60
CA THR A 121 -12.20 13.38 1.65
C THR A 121 -12.94 12.23 2.34
N ARG A 122 -13.87 12.54 3.24
CA ARG A 122 -14.69 11.54 3.94
C ARG A 122 -16.04 11.34 3.27
N ARG A 123 -16.58 12.39 2.64
CA ARG A 123 -17.91 12.34 2.00
C ARG A 123 -17.93 12.83 0.56
N ASN A 124 -17.18 13.88 0.27
CA ASN A 124 -17.16 14.48 -1.06
C ASN A 124 -16.35 13.61 -2.03
N SER A 125 -16.73 13.62 -3.31
CA SER A 125 -15.91 13.00 -4.36
C SER A 125 -14.65 13.81 -4.59
N ILE A 126 -13.57 13.12 -4.94
CA ILE A 126 -12.28 13.72 -5.30
C ILE A 126 -12.46 14.69 -6.48
N THR A 127 -13.36 14.37 -7.41
CA THR A 127 -13.65 15.18 -8.61
C THR A 127 -14.25 16.55 -8.28
N HIS A 128 -15.09 16.63 -7.23
CA HIS A 128 -15.70 17.89 -6.80
C HIS A 128 -14.77 18.74 -5.94
N GLN A 129 -13.91 18.11 -5.12
CA GLN A 129 -13.00 18.81 -4.21
C GLN A 129 -11.71 19.30 -4.93
N GLY A 130 -11.20 18.52 -5.90
CA GLY A 130 -9.96 18.79 -6.64
C GLY A 130 -8.68 18.62 -5.80
N MET A 131 -7.50 18.71 -6.43
CA MET A 131 -6.16 18.55 -5.80
C MET A 131 -5.49 19.88 -5.42
N ARG A 132 -6.21 20.75 -4.68
CA ARG A 132 -5.71 22.11 -4.33
C ARG A 132 -4.72 22.17 -3.16
N ASN A 133 -4.56 21.09 -2.39
CA ASN A 133 -3.69 21.08 -1.21
C ASN A 133 -2.22 20.85 -1.63
N MET A 134 -1.42 21.91 -1.60
CA MET A 134 0.00 21.86 -1.97
C MET A 134 0.83 21.00 -1.03
N ALA A 135 0.49 20.92 0.27
CA ALA A 135 1.20 20.07 1.23
C ALA A 135 1.00 18.57 0.93
N LEU A 136 -0.19 18.19 0.46
CA LEU A 136 -0.51 16.83 0.04
C LEU A 136 0.25 16.45 -1.23
N ASN A 137 0.27 17.34 -2.24
CA ASN A 137 1.03 17.13 -3.46
C ASN A 137 2.54 17.02 -3.19
N PHE A 138 3.08 17.87 -2.31
CA PHE A 138 4.47 17.79 -1.87
C PHE A 138 4.78 16.46 -1.17
N SER A 139 3.85 15.95 -0.35
CA SER A 139 4.03 14.68 0.35
C SER A 139 4.08 13.49 -0.59
N LEU A 140 3.25 13.46 -1.63
CA LEU A 140 3.31 12.43 -2.68
C LEU A 140 4.66 12.45 -3.42
N ILE A 141 5.13 13.64 -3.80
CA ILE A 141 6.43 13.79 -4.49
C ILE A 141 7.56 13.35 -3.57
N PHE A 142 7.57 13.82 -2.32
CA PHE A 142 8.61 13.49 -1.35
C PHE A 142 8.66 11.98 -1.07
N GLU A 143 7.50 11.33 -0.91
CA GLU A 143 7.41 9.89 -0.69
C GLU A 143 7.95 9.11 -1.90
N THR A 144 7.61 9.55 -3.12
CA THR A 144 8.13 8.94 -4.36
C THR A 144 9.64 9.11 -4.48
N VAL A 145 10.17 10.31 -4.21
CA VAL A 145 11.61 10.60 -4.24
C VAL A 145 12.35 9.78 -3.19
N LEU A 146 11.81 9.68 -1.97
CA LEU A 146 12.39 8.86 -0.91
C LEU A 146 12.42 7.39 -1.31
N ALA A 147 11.34 6.86 -1.89
CA ALA A 147 11.29 5.48 -2.36
C ALA A 147 12.31 5.20 -3.46
N LEU A 148 12.46 6.10 -4.43
CA LEU A 148 13.47 6.01 -5.48
C LEU A 148 14.89 6.09 -4.91
N PHE A 149 15.14 6.99 -3.97
CA PHE A 149 16.42 7.12 -3.28
C PHE A 149 16.79 5.83 -2.55
N LEU A 150 15.85 5.26 -1.80
CA LEU A 150 16.08 4.01 -1.06
C LEU A 150 16.33 2.80 -1.96
N CYS A 151 15.71 2.75 -3.15
CA CYS A 151 15.85 1.60 -4.05
C CYS A 151 17.09 1.65 -4.96
N TYR A 152 17.53 2.84 -5.37
CA TYR A 152 18.55 2.98 -6.43
C TYR A 152 19.85 3.63 -5.98
N LEU A 153 19.93 4.15 -4.75
CA LEU A 153 21.19 4.71 -4.25
C LEU A 153 22.19 3.59 -3.93
N PRO A 154 23.45 3.68 -4.42
CA PRO A 154 24.49 2.71 -4.08
C PRO A 154 24.80 2.75 -2.57
N GLY A 155 24.93 1.58 -1.94
CA GLY A 155 25.17 1.41 -0.49
C GLY A 155 23.90 1.10 0.32
N MET A 156 22.71 1.16 -0.29
CA MET A 156 21.44 0.77 0.34
C MET A 156 21.27 -0.75 0.46
N ASP A 157 21.97 -1.50 -0.37
CA ASP A 157 22.10 -2.95 -0.35
C ASP A 157 22.84 -3.45 0.89
N GLU A 158 23.88 -2.74 1.34
CA GLU A 158 24.57 -3.08 2.60
C GLU A 158 23.86 -2.51 3.83
N ALA A 159 23.33 -1.28 3.76
CA ALA A 159 22.73 -0.60 4.91
C ALA A 159 21.34 -1.13 5.27
N LEU A 160 20.43 -1.20 4.29
CA LEU A 160 19.03 -1.59 4.49
C LEU A 160 18.66 -2.91 3.81
N ARG A 161 19.60 -3.54 3.10
CA ARG A 161 19.32 -4.74 2.28
C ARG A 161 18.24 -4.47 1.24
N MET A 162 18.29 -3.30 0.62
CA MET A 162 17.42 -2.93 -0.49
C MET A 162 18.17 -3.10 -1.81
N TYR A 163 17.58 -3.87 -2.72
CA TYR A 163 18.19 -4.18 -4.01
C TYR A 163 17.46 -3.41 -5.13
N PRO A 164 18.19 -3.00 -6.18
CA PRO A 164 17.59 -2.28 -7.28
C PRO A 164 16.53 -3.12 -7.98
N LEU A 165 15.34 -2.53 -8.15
CA LEU A 165 14.21 -3.19 -8.78
C LEU A 165 14.21 -2.94 -10.28
N LYS A 166 13.76 -3.94 -11.05
CA LYS A 166 13.41 -3.74 -12.46
C LYS A 166 12.17 -2.86 -12.57
N TRP A 167 12.11 -2.04 -13.63
CA TRP A 167 10.95 -1.18 -13.90
C TRP A 167 9.63 -1.97 -14.03
N THR A 168 9.69 -3.21 -14.53
CA THR A 168 8.52 -4.09 -14.66
C THR A 168 7.85 -4.39 -13.32
N TRP A 169 8.61 -4.44 -12.23
CA TRP A 169 8.11 -4.73 -10.89
C TRP A 169 7.36 -3.56 -10.22
N TRP A 170 7.32 -2.40 -10.87
CA TRP A 170 6.49 -1.27 -10.43
C TRP A 170 5.03 -1.39 -10.88
N ILE A 171 4.74 -2.25 -11.86
CA ILE A 171 3.42 -2.41 -12.47
C ILE A 171 2.45 -3.28 -11.64
N PRO A 172 2.85 -4.41 -11.03
CA PRO A 172 1.96 -5.30 -10.28
C PRO A 172 1.04 -4.65 -9.23
N PRO A 173 1.45 -3.60 -8.46
CA PRO A 173 0.58 -2.96 -7.47
C PRO A 173 -0.43 -1.96 -8.08
N ILE A 174 -0.24 -1.51 -9.33
CA ILE A 174 -1.09 -0.47 -9.96
C ILE A 174 -2.57 -0.88 -10.06
N PRO A 175 -2.94 -2.12 -10.43
CA PRO A 175 -4.34 -2.55 -10.43
C PRO A 175 -4.99 -2.46 -9.05
N PHE A 176 -4.26 -2.74 -7.97
CA PHE A 176 -4.77 -2.63 -6.60
C PHE A 176 -4.94 -1.17 -6.16
N MET A 177 -4.03 -0.29 -6.57
CA MET A 177 -4.17 1.15 -6.40
C MET A 177 -5.46 1.66 -7.07
N LEU A 178 -5.75 1.23 -8.30
CA LEU A 178 -7.00 1.57 -9.00
C LEU A 178 -8.23 0.97 -8.32
N ALA A 179 -8.15 -0.28 -7.86
CA ALA A 179 -9.22 -0.93 -7.12
C ALA A 179 -9.58 -0.16 -5.83
N LEU A 180 -8.59 0.36 -5.10
CA LEU A 180 -8.81 1.20 -3.93
C LEU A 180 -9.55 2.49 -4.27
N PHE A 181 -9.13 3.19 -5.33
CA PHE A 181 -9.83 4.39 -5.80
C PHE A 181 -11.29 4.12 -6.14
N ILE A 182 -11.56 3.07 -6.91
CA ILE A 182 -12.92 2.69 -7.29
C ILE A 182 -13.74 2.31 -6.06
N TYR A 183 -13.18 1.49 -5.17
CA TYR A 183 -13.83 1.06 -3.94
C TYR A 183 -14.28 2.25 -3.09
N ASP A 184 -13.40 3.21 -2.87
CA ASP A 184 -13.69 4.36 -2.05
C ASP A 184 -14.66 5.36 -2.71
N GLU A 185 -14.54 5.61 -4.01
CA GLU A 185 -15.49 6.49 -4.71
C GLU A 185 -16.89 5.87 -4.78
N VAL A 186 -17.00 4.56 -4.98
CA VAL A 186 -18.28 3.85 -4.92
C VAL A 186 -18.87 3.94 -3.51
N ARG A 187 -18.08 3.74 -2.46
CA ARG A 187 -18.50 3.91 -1.06
C ARG A 187 -19.04 5.33 -0.82
N LYS A 188 -18.29 6.36 -1.21
CA LYS A 188 -18.69 7.78 -1.08
C LYS A 188 -19.93 8.11 -1.91
N PHE A 189 -20.08 7.52 -3.09
CA PHE A 189 -21.27 7.68 -3.93
C PHE A 189 -22.53 7.14 -3.23
N TYR A 190 -22.47 5.94 -2.65
CA TYR A 190 -23.61 5.36 -1.91
C TYR A 190 -23.95 6.15 -0.65
N ILE A 191 -22.97 6.66 0.10
CA ILE A 191 -23.20 7.52 1.28
C ILE A 191 -23.90 8.84 0.88
N ARG A 192 -23.59 9.39 -0.29
CA ARG A 192 -24.23 10.61 -0.80
C ARG A 192 -25.67 10.35 -1.27
N ARG A 193 -25.93 9.20 -1.88
CA ARG A 193 -27.26 8.86 -2.44
C ARG A 193 -28.27 8.47 -1.35
N ASN A 194 -27.85 7.75 -0.31
CA ASN A 194 -28.73 7.24 0.74
C ASN A 194 -28.30 7.73 2.14
N PRO A 195 -28.59 9.01 2.49
CA PRO A 195 -28.29 9.53 3.82
C PRO A 195 -29.08 8.77 4.90
N GLY A 196 -28.39 8.26 5.92
CA GLY A 196 -28.94 7.45 7.01
C GLY A 196 -28.90 5.93 6.78
N GLY A 197 -28.38 5.47 5.64
CA GLY A 197 -28.26 4.05 5.31
C GLY A 197 -27.26 3.29 6.18
N TRP A 198 -27.30 1.95 6.09
CA TRP A 198 -26.36 1.06 6.80
C TRP A 198 -24.90 1.41 6.52
N LEU A 199 -24.56 1.72 5.26
CA LEU A 199 -23.19 2.07 4.87
C LEU A 199 -22.68 3.34 5.55
N GLU A 200 -23.51 4.37 5.73
CA GLU A 200 -23.11 5.57 6.48
C GLU A 200 -22.95 5.24 7.98
N LYS A 201 -23.82 4.40 8.54
CA LYS A 201 -23.70 3.99 9.95
C LYS A 201 -22.46 3.14 10.22
N GLU A 202 -22.00 2.34 9.27
CA GLU A 202 -20.84 1.44 9.47
C GLU A 202 -19.51 2.06 9.03
N THR A 203 -19.48 2.85 7.95
CA THR A 203 -18.22 3.27 7.31
C THR A 203 -17.94 4.78 7.36
N TYR A 204 -18.89 5.60 7.83
CA TYR A 204 -18.68 7.04 8.00
C TYR A 204 -18.03 7.35 9.37
N TYR A 205 -16.90 8.06 9.33
CA TYR A 205 -16.10 8.45 10.49
C TYR A 205 -15.76 9.94 10.53
#